data_AF-A0A1X1T024-F1
#
_entry.id   AF-A0A1X1T024-F1
#
_cell.length_a   1.000
_cell.length_b   1.000
_cell.length_c   1.000
_cell.angle_alpha   90.00
_cell.angle_beta   90.00
_cell.angle_gamma   90.00
#
_symmetry.space_group_name_H-M   'P 1'
#
loop_
_entity.id
_entity.type
_entity.pdbx_description
1 polymer ?
#
loop_
_entity_poly.entity_id
_entity_poly.type
_entity_poly.pdbx_seq_one_letter_code
_entity_poly.pdbx_strand_id
1 'polypeptide(L)'
;MRYRVELDELLAFVDKLQSFERRAEAIADRVDCQVADLHTTWSGEAAAAHRAQHDEWVSGATQMREALAELRQAAEHAHRNYTHAAQLNRDMLT
;
A
#
# COMPACT_ATOMS: atom_id res chain seq x y z
N MET A 1 23.90 -5.97 14.95
CA MET A 1 23.60 -5.19 13.72
C MET A 1 22.35 -5.66 12.94
N ARG A 2 21.67 -6.71 13.40
CA ARG A 2 20.54 -7.37 12.70
C ARG A 2 19.28 -6.49 12.54
N TYR A 3 18.97 -5.63 13.52
CA TYR A 3 17.78 -4.77 13.52
C TYR A 3 17.70 -3.77 12.36
N ARG A 4 18.83 -3.20 11.91
CA ARG A 4 18.83 -2.24 10.79
C ARG A 4 18.46 -2.93 9.48
N VAL A 5 19.07 -4.10 9.23
CA VAL A 5 18.82 -4.91 8.03
C VAL A 5 17.37 -5.38 7.97
N GLU A 6 16.81 -5.83 9.09
CA GLU A 6 15.39 -6.22 9.17
C GLU A 6 14.44 -5.06 8.89
N LEU A 7 14.78 -3.83 9.31
CA LEU A 7 13.98 -2.63 9.02
C LEU A 7 14.12 -2.15 7.57
N ASP A 8 15.31 -2.26 6.98
CA ASP A 8 15.53 -1.97 5.56
C ASP A 8 14.72 -2.93 4.67
N GLU A 9 14.70 -4.23 5.02
CA GLU A 9 13.89 -5.24 4.34
C GLU A 9 12.39 -4.97 4.48
N LEU A 10 11.94 -4.55 5.68
CA LEU A 10 10.54 -4.16 5.91
C LEU A 10 10.14 -2.97 5.04
N LEU A 11 10.97 -1.93 4.96
CA LEU A 11 10.70 -0.76 4.11
C LEU A 11 10.63 -1.15 2.63
N ALA A 12 11.58 -1.97 2.16
CA ALA A 12 11.57 -2.48 0.78
C ALA A 12 10.32 -3.33 0.48
N PHE A 13 9.85 -4.11 1.44
CA PHE A 13 8.60 -4.88 1.31
C PHE A 13 7.37 -3.97 1.20
N VAL A 14 7.30 -2.91 2.01
CA VAL A 14 6.22 -1.91 1.94
C VAL A 14 6.23 -1.19 0.58
N ASP A 15 7.40 -0.80 0.06
CA ASP A 15 7.53 -0.18 -1.26
C ASP A 15 6.98 -1.08 -2.39
N LYS A 16 7.27 -2.37 -2.30
CA LYS A 16 6.80 -3.37 -3.26
C LYS A 16 5.29 -3.53 -3.21
N LEU A 17 4.70 -3.60 -2.01
CA LEU A 17 3.25 -3.71 -1.83
C LEU A 17 2.50 -2.48 -2.37
N GLN A 18 2.97 -1.28 -2.06
CA GLN A 18 2.38 -0.06 -2.63
C GLN A 18 2.49 0.01 -4.15
N SER A 19 3.58 -0.51 -4.72
CA SER A 19 3.72 -0.58 -6.18
C SER A 19 2.79 -1.59 -6.84
N PHE A 20 2.52 -2.70 -6.15
CA PHE A 20 1.55 -3.70 -6.58
C PHE A 20 0.12 -3.13 -6.55
N GLU A 21 -0.25 -2.50 -5.45
CA GLU A 21 -1.55 -1.88 -5.26
C GLU A 21 -1.87 -0.81 -6.31
N ARG A 22 -0.95 0.15 -6.54
CA ARG A 22 -1.13 1.17 -7.58
C ARG A 22 -1.40 0.58 -8.97
N ARG A 23 -0.82 -0.59 -9.27
CA ARG A 23 -1.08 -1.31 -10.52
C ARG A 23 -2.46 -1.96 -10.53
N ALA A 24 -2.90 -2.50 -9.40
CA ALA A 24 -4.23 -3.08 -9.26
C ALA A 24 -5.31 -2.00 -9.44
N GLU A 25 -5.15 -0.83 -8.80
CA GLU A 25 -5.94 0.40 -8.99
C GLU A 25 -6.05 0.80 -10.45
N ALA A 26 -4.91 0.98 -11.12
CA ALA A 26 -4.92 1.36 -12.53
C ALA A 26 -5.63 0.33 -13.45
N ILE A 27 -5.62 -0.96 -13.08
CA ILE A 27 -6.32 -2.00 -13.85
C ILE A 27 -7.83 -1.92 -13.60
N ALA A 28 -8.26 -1.79 -12.34
CA ALA A 28 -9.68 -1.68 -12.01
C ALA A 28 -10.31 -0.43 -12.63
N ASP A 29 -9.70 0.74 -12.45
CA ASP A 29 -10.18 1.99 -13.04
C ASP A 29 -10.37 1.86 -14.56
N ARG A 30 -9.46 1.15 -15.22
CA ARG A 30 -9.56 0.90 -16.66
C ARG A 30 -10.74 -0.01 -17.00
N VAL A 31 -11.00 -1.05 -16.21
CA VAL A 31 -12.18 -1.91 -16.36
C VAL A 31 -13.45 -1.07 -16.16
N ASP A 32 -13.49 -0.19 -15.16
CA ASP A 32 -14.66 0.65 -14.89
C ASP A 32 -14.92 1.66 -16.01
N CYS A 33 -13.89 2.28 -16.56
CA CYS A 33 -14.03 3.13 -17.75
C CYS A 33 -14.60 2.33 -18.93
N GLN A 34 -14.11 1.11 -19.18
CA GLN A 34 -14.62 0.27 -20.25
C GLN A 34 -16.07 -0.18 -20.03
N VAL A 35 -16.44 -0.49 -18.78
CA VAL A 35 -17.82 -0.79 -18.38
C VAL A 35 -18.71 0.43 -18.60
N ALA A 36 -18.24 1.62 -18.23
CA ALA A 36 -18.95 2.89 -18.40
C ALA A 36 -19.17 3.25 -19.87
N ASP A 37 -18.20 2.99 -20.75
CA ASP A 37 -18.36 3.21 -22.19
C ASP A 37 -19.40 2.24 -22.81
N LEU A 38 -19.53 1.02 -22.27
CA LEU A 38 -20.48 0.00 -22.71
C LEU A 38 -21.92 0.20 -22.19
N HIS A 39 -22.16 1.21 -21.33
CA HIS A 39 -23.45 1.44 -20.67
C HIS A 39 -24.62 1.76 -21.62
N THR A 40 -24.38 1.99 -22.92
CA THR A 40 -25.45 2.04 -23.94
C THR A 40 -26.20 0.71 -24.09
N THR A 41 -25.57 -0.41 -23.70
CA THR A 41 -26.14 -1.76 -23.85
C THR A 41 -26.22 -2.54 -22.55
N TRP A 42 -25.44 -2.16 -21.54
CA TRP A 42 -25.36 -2.86 -20.26
C TRP A 42 -26.09 -2.08 -19.15
N SER A 43 -27.33 -2.46 -18.86
CA SER A 43 -28.13 -1.91 -17.76
C SER A 43 -28.82 -3.03 -16.97
N GLY A 44 -29.30 -2.74 -15.76
CA GLY A 44 -30.01 -3.72 -14.93
C GLY A 44 -29.16 -4.34 -13.83
N GLU A 45 -29.60 -5.49 -13.33
CA GLU A 45 -29.09 -6.14 -12.10
C GLU A 45 -27.59 -6.47 -12.17
N ALA A 46 -27.09 -6.92 -13.33
CA ALA A 46 -25.68 -7.22 -13.54
C ALA A 46 -24.77 -5.98 -13.41
N ALA A 47 -25.22 -4.81 -13.89
CA ALA A 47 -24.46 -3.57 -13.76
C ALA A 47 -24.46 -3.04 -12.32
N ALA A 48 -25.55 -3.26 -11.57
CA ALA A 48 -25.61 -2.92 -10.16
C ALA A 48 -24.68 -3.83 -9.32
N ALA A 49 -24.66 -5.13 -9.60
CA ALA A 49 -23.77 -6.08 -8.95
C ALA A 49 -22.29 -5.75 -9.19
N HIS A 50 -21.91 -5.40 -10.42
CA HIS A 50 -20.55 -4.96 -10.74
C HIS A 50 -20.14 -3.73 -9.92
N ARG A 51 -20.99 -2.70 -9.87
CA ARG A 51 -20.71 -1.50 -9.05
C ARG A 51 -20.53 -1.82 -7.57
N ALA A 52 -21.38 -2.66 -7.00
CA ALA A 52 -21.25 -3.07 -5.60
C ALA A 52 -19.93 -3.80 -5.33
N GLN A 53 -19.53 -4.72 -6.22
CA GLN A 53 -18.25 -5.42 -6.12
C GLN A 53 -17.05 -4.47 -6.27
N HIS A 54 -17.17 -3.49 -7.17
CA HIS A 54 -16.16 -2.45 -7.36
C HIS A 54 -16.03 -1.57 -6.11
N ASP A 55 -17.14 -1.12 -5.53
CA ASP A 55 -17.14 -0.29 -4.31
C ASP A 55 -16.49 -1.03 -3.12
N GLU A 56 -16.79 -2.33 -2.96
CA GLU A 56 -16.14 -3.17 -1.94
C GLU A 56 -14.63 -3.26 -2.19
N TRP A 57 -14.22 -3.45 -3.44
CA TRP A 57 -12.83 -3.53 -3.82
C TRP A 57 -12.08 -2.21 -3.59
N VAL A 58 -12.65 -1.07 -3.97
CA VAL A 58 -12.07 0.27 -3.73
C VAL A 58 -11.93 0.54 -2.24
N SER A 59 -12.92 0.14 -1.43
CA SER A 59 -12.85 0.24 0.02
C SER A 59 -11.70 -0.59 0.59
N GLY A 60 -11.56 -1.85 0.15
CA GLY A 60 -10.46 -2.72 0.57
C GLY A 60 -9.08 -2.20 0.15
N ALA A 61 -8.96 -1.70 -1.08
CA ALA A 61 -7.73 -1.07 -1.56
C ALA A 61 -7.37 0.17 -0.73
N THR A 62 -8.35 1.01 -0.39
CA THR A 62 -8.12 2.18 0.47
C THR A 62 -7.62 1.80 1.86
N GLN A 63 -8.22 0.78 2.49
CA GLN A 63 -7.76 0.27 3.78
C GLN A 63 -6.33 -0.27 3.71
N MET A 64 -5.97 -0.95 2.61
CA MET A 64 -4.62 -1.44 2.40
C MET A 64 -3.60 -0.29 2.25
N ARG A 65 -3.92 0.76 1.47
CA ARG A 65 -3.09 1.97 1.35
C ARG A 65 -2.77 2.58 2.70
N GLU A 66 -3.79 2.77 3.52
CA GLU A 66 -3.68 3.38 4.84
C GLU A 66 -2.81 2.53 5.77
N ALA A 67 -3.08 1.23 5.85
CA ALA A 67 -2.27 0.30 6.66
C ALA A 67 -0.79 0.26 6.22
N LEU A 68 -0.52 0.31 4.91
CA LEU A 68 0.85 0.36 4.40
C LEU A 68 1.55 1.69 4.72
N ALA A 69 0.82 2.80 4.70
CA ALA A 69 1.36 4.10 5.09
C ALA A 69 1.73 4.12 6.59
N GLU A 70 0.87 3.60 7.46
CA GLU A 70 1.14 3.45 8.88
C GLU A 70 2.36 2.54 9.15
N LEU A 71 2.42 1.40 8.46
CA LEU A 71 3.54 0.47 8.58
C LEU A 71 4.87 1.10 8.17
N ARG A 72 4.91 1.86 7.06
CA ARG A 72 6.11 2.61 6.66
C ARG A 72 6.52 3.60 7.75
N GLN A 73 5.57 4.40 8.24
CA GLN A 73 5.87 5.41 9.25
C GLN A 73 6.46 4.78 10.51
N ALA A 74 5.88 3.68 10.99
CA ALA A 74 6.41 2.93 12.13
C ALA A 74 7.83 2.39 11.88
N ALA A 75 8.07 1.81 10.70
CA ALA A 75 9.38 1.29 10.32
C ALA A 75 10.46 2.39 10.22
N GLU A 76 10.13 3.54 9.64
CA GLU A 76 11.04 4.70 9.57
C GLU A 76 11.36 5.27 10.96
N HIS A 77 10.36 5.37 11.85
CA HIS A 77 10.58 5.79 13.23
C HIS A 77 11.51 4.82 13.97
N ALA A 78 11.28 3.52 13.83
CA ALA A 78 12.17 2.51 14.39
C ALA A 78 13.60 2.66 13.82
N HIS A 79 13.73 2.80 12.49
CA HIS A 79 15.03 2.91 11.84
C HIS A 79 15.82 4.12 12.37
N ARG A 80 15.18 5.30 12.49
CA ARG A 80 15.81 6.50 13.05
C ARG A 80 16.28 6.29 14.48
N ASN A 81 15.40 5.77 15.34
CA ASN A 81 15.69 5.55 16.76
C ASN A 81 16.87 4.59 16.97
N TYR A 82 16.85 3.44 16.28
CA TYR A 82 17.93 2.44 16.41
C TYR A 82 19.25 2.92 15.81
N THR A 83 19.21 3.70 14.73
CA THR A 83 20.43 4.26 14.12
C THR A 83 21.05 5.30 15.05
N HIS A 84 20.24 6.17 15.63
CA HIS A 84 20.70 7.18 16.57
C HIS A 84 21.30 6.55 17.84
N ALA A 85 20.62 5.56 18.43
CA ALA A 85 21.14 4.83 19.59
C ALA A 85 22.46 4.10 19.29
N ALA A 86 22.59 3.48 18.11
CA ALA A 86 23.82 2.83 17.69
C ALA A 86 24.97 3.82 17.39
N GLN A 87 24.66 5.07 17.04
CA GLN A 87 25.65 6.13 16.86
C GLN A 87 26.17 6.62 18.21
N LEU A 88 25.26 6.99 19.13
CA LEU A 88 25.58 7.41 20.50
C LEU A 88 26.43 6.38 21.25
N ASN A 89 26.07 5.10 21.16
CA ASN A 89 26.86 4.04 21.80
C ASN A 89 28.26 3.91 21.22
N ARG A 90 28.46 4.20 19.91
CA ARG A 90 29.78 4.21 19.28
C ARG A 90 30.59 5.41 19.74
N ASP A 91 29.98 6.59 19.78
CA ASP A 91 30.63 7.84 20.20
C ASP A 91 31.07 7.80 21.68
N MET A 92 30.38 7.04 22.54
CA MET A 92 30.79 6.80 23.93
C MET A 92 31.95 5.80 24.09
N LEU A 93 32.18 4.94 23.08
CA LEU A 93 33.22 3.90 23.11
C LEU A 93 34.55 4.36 22.46
N THR A 94 34.58 5.58 21.91
CA THR A 94 35.75 6.25 21.34
C THR A 94 36.17 7.42 22.20
#